data_AF-A0A9X3WPD1-F1
#
_entry.id   AF-A0A9X3WPD1-F1
#
_cell.length_a   1.000
_cell.length_b   1.000
_cell.length_c   1.000
_cell.angle_alpha   90.00
_cell.angle_beta   90.00
_cell.angle_gamma   90.00
#
_symmetry.space_group_name_H-M   'P 1'
#
loop_
_entity.id
_entity.type
_entity.pdbx_description
1 polymer ?
#
loop_
_entity_poly.entity_id
_entity_poly.type
_entity_poly.pdbx_seq_one_letter_code
_entity_poly.pdbx_strand_id
1 'polypeptide(L)'
;MEKNVLGTNVIAQIGILVHDIEKTAQVYADFFGVEKPAIELTGTLEEAQTNYNGDSTEARAKLAFFDMGSTQLELIEPDEHPSTWREALDANGEGVHHIAFVIEGMKEKIKVLEANGMPLQQTGEYPGGRYAYIDTVKDLKVLTELLEND
;
A
#
# COMPACT_ATOMS: atom_id res chain seq x y z
N MET A 1 -7.89 15.03 17.20
CA MET A 1 -7.19 15.11 15.91
C MET A 1 -7.34 16.49 15.34
N GLU A 2 -6.29 17.02 14.73
CA GLU A 2 -6.37 18.23 13.92
C GLU A 2 -7.35 18.05 12.76
N LYS A 3 -7.93 19.16 12.28
CA LYS A 3 -8.82 19.10 11.12
C LYS A 3 -7.98 18.77 9.87
N ASN A 4 -8.33 17.68 9.18
CA ASN A 4 -7.66 17.19 7.98
C ASN A 4 -6.16 16.86 8.19
N VAL A 5 -5.88 15.86 9.02
CA VAL A 5 -4.50 15.44 9.35
C VAL A 5 -3.66 15.13 8.11
N LEU A 6 -4.25 14.53 7.06
CA LEU A 6 -3.55 14.16 5.84
C LEU A 6 -3.27 15.35 4.91
N GLY A 7 -4.02 16.44 5.05
CA GLY A 7 -3.97 17.57 4.10
C GLY A 7 -4.75 17.33 2.80
N THR A 8 -5.30 16.13 2.60
CA THR A 8 -6.10 15.74 1.43
C THR A 8 -7.36 14.95 1.85
N ASN A 9 -8.36 14.95 0.99
CA ASN A 9 -9.54 14.08 1.06
C ASN A 9 -9.73 13.27 -0.23
N VAL A 10 -8.71 13.22 -1.09
CA VAL A 10 -8.72 12.49 -2.36
C VAL A 10 -8.05 11.13 -2.16
N ILE A 11 -8.78 10.07 -2.45
CA ILE A 11 -8.26 8.71 -2.45
C ILE A 11 -7.42 8.51 -3.70
N ALA A 12 -6.14 8.21 -3.51
CA ALA A 12 -5.22 7.95 -4.60
C ALA A 12 -5.35 6.51 -5.10
N GLN A 13 -5.39 5.55 -4.17
CA GLN A 13 -5.30 4.13 -4.51
C GLN A 13 -6.08 3.25 -3.53
N ILE A 14 -6.52 2.09 -4.01
CA ILE A 14 -7.03 0.99 -3.19
C ILE A 14 -6.20 -0.26 -3.52
N GLY A 15 -5.45 -0.75 -2.54
CA GLY A 15 -4.64 -1.96 -2.68
C GLY A 15 -5.41 -3.22 -2.33
N ILE A 16 -5.27 -4.26 -3.14
CA ILE A 16 -5.98 -5.54 -3.04
C ILE A 16 -4.96 -6.68 -3.07
N LEU A 17 -4.95 -7.49 -2.02
CA LEU A 17 -4.10 -8.67 -1.93
C LEU A 17 -4.70 -9.84 -2.72
N VAL A 18 -3.83 -10.54 -3.44
CA VAL A 18 -4.16 -11.70 -4.28
C VAL A 18 -3.07 -12.77 -4.16
N HIS A 19 -3.43 -14.04 -4.35
CA HIS A 19 -2.48 -15.15 -4.41
C HIS A 19 -1.86 -15.36 -5.80
N ASP A 20 -2.58 -14.94 -6.85
CA ASP A 20 -2.14 -15.09 -8.25
C ASP A 20 -2.51 -13.82 -9.02
N ILE A 21 -1.54 -12.92 -9.17
CA ILE A 21 -1.70 -11.64 -9.83
C ILE A 21 -1.90 -11.78 -11.34
N GLU A 22 -1.29 -12.79 -11.97
CA GLU A 22 -1.42 -13.02 -13.42
C GLU A 22 -2.86 -13.36 -13.78
N LYS A 23 -3.45 -14.29 -13.02
CA LYS A 23 -4.85 -14.69 -13.18
C LYS A 23 -5.78 -13.55 -12.81
N THR A 24 -5.56 -12.90 -11.66
CA THR A 24 -6.50 -11.91 -11.13
C THR A 24 -6.48 -10.63 -11.95
N ALA A 25 -5.31 -10.17 -12.40
CA ALA A 25 -5.20 -9.04 -13.32
C ALA A 25 -5.93 -9.31 -14.65
N GLN A 26 -5.84 -10.53 -15.19
CA GLN A 26 -6.61 -10.87 -16.40
C GLN A 26 -8.12 -10.75 -16.17
N VAL A 27 -8.62 -11.26 -15.03
CA VAL A 27 -10.06 -11.16 -14.69
C VAL A 27 -10.51 -9.71 -14.53
N TYR A 28 -9.70 -8.86 -13.90
CA TYR A 28 -9.99 -7.42 -13.79
C TYR A 28 -10.00 -6.73 -15.17
N ALA A 29 -9.03 -7.05 -16.02
CA ALA A 29 -8.96 -6.52 -17.38
C ALA A 29 -10.21 -6.88 -18.20
N ASP A 30 -10.61 -8.16 -18.16
CA ASP A 30 -11.81 -8.65 -18.83
C ASP A 30 -13.09 -8.00 -18.28
N PHE A 31 -13.18 -7.82 -16.96
CA PHE A 31 -14.34 -7.22 -16.30
C PHE A 31 -14.53 -5.75 -16.67
N PHE A 32 -13.44 -4.98 -16.70
CA PHE A 32 -13.49 -3.56 -17.05
C PHE A 32 -13.42 -3.29 -18.56
N GLY A 33 -13.11 -4.30 -19.37
CA GLY A 33 -12.95 -4.16 -20.82
C GLY A 33 -11.71 -3.35 -21.19
N VAL A 34 -10.61 -3.55 -20.47
CA VAL A 34 -9.31 -2.88 -20.68
C VAL A 34 -8.21 -3.90 -20.97
N GLU A 35 -7.06 -3.44 -21.42
CA GLU A 35 -5.88 -4.31 -21.56
C GLU A 35 -5.34 -4.72 -20.18
N LYS A 36 -4.82 -5.95 -20.07
CA LYS A 36 -4.17 -6.40 -18.84
C LYS A 36 -2.90 -5.56 -18.61
N PRO A 37 -2.76 -4.88 -17.47
CA PRO A 37 -1.56 -4.12 -17.17
C PRO A 37 -0.33 -5.04 -17.06
N ALA A 38 0.85 -4.46 -17.24
CA ALA A 38 2.10 -5.13 -16.94
C ALA A 38 2.19 -5.44 -15.43
N ILE A 39 2.84 -6.54 -15.11
CA ILE A 39 3.16 -6.87 -13.71
C ILE A 39 4.57 -6.39 -13.43
N GLU A 40 4.69 -5.58 -12.39
CA GLU A 40 5.94 -5.02 -11.91
C GLU A 40 6.36 -5.71 -10.63
N LEU A 41 7.66 -5.83 -10.38
CA LEU A 41 8.18 -6.38 -9.13
C LEU A 41 8.81 -5.25 -8.34
N THR A 42 8.43 -5.11 -7.06
CA THR A 42 8.99 -4.07 -6.19
C THR A 42 10.52 -4.18 -6.08
N GLY A 43 11.17 -3.08 -5.71
CA GLY A 43 12.62 -3.03 -5.50
C GLY A 43 13.11 -4.05 -4.47
N THR A 44 14.40 -4.37 -4.54
CA THR A 44 15.11 -5.15 -3.52
C THR A 44 15.21 -4.37 -2.20
N LEU A 45 15.62 -5.00 -1.10
CA LEU A 45 15.85 -4.31 0.18
C LEU A 45 16.82 -3.11 0.04
N GLU A 46 17.84 -3.20 -0.82
CA GLU A 46 18.77 -2.10 -1.05
C GLU A 46 18.11 -0.88 -1.69
N GLU A 47 17.11 -1.10 -2.55
CA GLU A 47 16.38 -0.05 -3.27
C GLU A 47 15.19 0.45 -2.46
N ALA A 48 14.36 -0.47 -1.95
CA ALA A 48 13.09 -0.17 -1.29
C ALA A 48 13.24 0.09 0.21
N GLN A 49 14.38 -0.25 0.82
CA GLN A 49 14.69 0.00 2.24
C GLN A 49 13.54 -0.38 3.18
N THR A 50 12.87 -1.49 2.88
CA THR A 50 11.62 -1.85 3.53
C THR A 50 11.82 -2.17 5.00
N ASN A 51 11.04 -1.52 5.85
CA ASN A 51 11.02 -1.75 7.29
C ASN A 51 9.61 -2.15 7.71
N TYR A 52 9.46 -3.29 8.38
CA TYR A 52 8.20 -3.82 8.89
C TYR A 52 8.29 -3.99 10.41
N ASN A 53 7.40 -3.33 11.16
CA ASN A 53 7.36 -3.35 12.63
C ASN A 53 8.71 -3.04 13.31
N GLY A 54 9.53 -2.16 12.70
CA GLY A 54 10.83 -1.75 13.21
C GLY A 54 12.01 -2.55 12.65
N ASP A 55 11.78 -3.69 12.01
CA ASP A 55 12.83 -4.56 11.46
C ASP A 55 12.94 -4.42 9.93
N SER A 56 14.17 -4.44 9.41
CA SER A 56 14.39 -4.48 7.95
C SER A 56 13.98 -5.83 7.37
N THR A 57 13.34 -5.82 6.21
CA THR A 57 12.81 -7.04 5.56
C THR A 57 13.12 -7.08 4.07
N GLU A 58 13.42 -8.26 3.55
CA GLU A 58 13.62 -8.50 2.11
C GLU A 58 12.30 -8.63 1.34
N ALA A 59 11.17 -8.29 1.96
CA ALA A 59 9.86 -8.46 1.37
C ALA A 59 9.68 -7.71 0.06
N ARG A 60 9.12 -8.43 -0.91
CA ARG A 60 8.78 -7.93 -2.23
C ARG A 60 7.36 -8.35 -2.60
N ALA A 61 6.79 -7.62 -3.54
CA ALA A 61 5.50 -7.96 -4.11
C ALA A 61 5.50 -7.76 -5.62
N LYS A 62 4.72 -8.58 -6.31
CA LYS A 62 4.29 -8.25 -7.66
C LYS A 62 3.12 -7.28 -7.58
N LEU A 63 3.14 -6.27 -8.43
CA LEU A 63 2.14 -5.21 -8.49
C LEU A 63 1.55 -5.12 -9.90
N ALA A 64 0.26 -4.80 -9.98
CA ALA A 64 -0.42 -4.51 -11.22
C ALA A 64 -1.44 -3.39 -10.99
N PHE A 65 -1.39 -2.37 -11.83
CA PHE A 65 -2.12 -1.13 -11.62
C PHE A 65 -3.18 -0.93 -12.69
N PHE A 66 -4.39 -0.56 -12.26
CA PHE A 66 -5.48 -0.17 -13.14
C PHE A 66 -5.91 1.28 -12.86
N ASP A 67 -5.77 2.14 -13.85
CA ASP A 67 -6.19 3.54 -13.75
C ASP A 67 -7.71 3.65 -13.85
N MET A 68 -8.35 4.17 -12.79
CA MET A 68 -9.80 4.29 -12.64
C MET A 68 -10.23 5.75 -12.57
N GLY A 69 -9.66 6.58 -13.45
CA GLY A 69 -9.90 8.02 -13.47
C GLY A 69 -9.09 8.74 -12.40
N SER A 70 -9.73 9.13 -11.30
CA SER A 70 -9.08 9.88 -10.20
C SER A 70 -8.46 8.99 -9.12
N THR A 71 -8.60 7.67 -9.24
CA THR A 71 -8.11 6.67 -8.29
C THR A 71 -7.49 5.52 -9.07
N GLN A 72 -6.62 4.76 -8.43
CA GLN A 72 -5.99 3.56 -8.98
C GLN A 72 -6.41 2.31 -8.18
N LEU A 73 -6.66 1.20 -8.86
CA LEU A 73 -6.69 -0.11 -8.22
C LEU A 73 -5.31 -0.74 -8.35
N GLU A 74 -4.76 -1.20 -7.23
CA GLU A 74 -3.49 -1.91 -7.18
C GLU A 74 -3.73 -3.35 -6.73
N LEU A 75 -3.30 -4.31 -7.53
CA LEU A 75 -3.23 -5.71 -7.12
C LEU A 75 -1.84 -5.99 -6.57
N ILE A 76 -1.77 -6.74 -5.47
CA ILE A 76 -0.55 -7.03 -4.73
C ILE A 76 -0.46 -8.53 -4.46
N GLU A 77 0.56 -9.19 -5.03
CA GLU A 77 0.93 -10.56 -4.67
C GLU A 77 2.26 -10.53 -3.91
N PRO A 78 2.23 -10.57 -2.57
CA PRO A 78 3.45 -10.54 -1.76
C PRO A 78 4.19 -11.88 -1.79
N ASP A 79 5.51 -11.84 -1.65
CA ASP A 79 6.32 -13.02 -1.35
C ASP A 79 6.10 -13.49 0.11
N GLU A 80 6.88 -14.49 0.55
CA GLU A 80 6.74 -15.12 1.87
C GLU A 80 7.53 -14.38 2.98
N HIS A 81 8.22 -13.28 2.68
CA HIS A 81 8.97 -12.55 3.70
C HIS A 81 8.04 -11.68 4.56
N PRO A 82 8.44 -11.36 5.81
CA PRO A 82 7.63 -10.54 6.70
C PRO A 82 7.30 -9.17 6.11
N SER A 83 6.01 -8.88 5.96
CA SER A 83 5.47 -7.59 5.52
C SER A 83 4.01 -7.46 5.96
N THR A 84 3.47 -6.24 5.96
CA THR A 84 2.04 -6.00 6.19
C THR A 84 1.17 -6.77 5.19
N TRP A 85 1.64 -6.89 3.94
CA TRP A 85 0.94 -7.59 2.88
C TRP A 85 0.85 -9.09 3.15
N ARG A 86 1.99 -9.72 3.46
CA ARG A 86 2.05 -11.15 3.77
C ARG A 86 1.25 -11.49 5.02
N GLU A 87 1.43 -10.73 6.10
CA GLU A 87 0.68 -10.95 7.35
C GLU A 87 -0.84 -10.86 7.13
N ALA A 88 -1.30 -9.84 6.42
CA ALA A 88 -2.72 -9.67 6.14
C ALA A 88 -3.28 -10.76 5.22
N LEU A 89 -2.51 -11.19 4.21
CA LEU A 89 -2.90 -12.26 3.29
C LEU A 89 -3.02 -13.60 4.02
N ASP A 90 -2.07 -13.94 4.88
CA ASP A 90 -2.10 -15.19 5.65
C ASP A 90 -3.24 -15.20 6.68
N ALA A 91 -3.53 -14.05 7.30
CA ALA A 91 -4.57 -13.94 8.32
C ALA A 91 -6.00 -13.89 7.76
N ASN A 92 -6.20 -13.20 6.63
CA ASN A 92 -7.53 -12.84 6.13
C ASN A 92 -7.85 -13.40 4.73
N GLY A 93 -6.85 -13.91 4.01
CA GLY A 93 -6.97 -14.26 2.61
C GLY A 93 -6.97 -13.04 1.67
N GLU A 94 -7.37 -13.27 0.42
CA GLU A 94 -7.43 -12.24 -0.61
C GLU A 94 -8.50 -11.18 -0.30
N GLY A 95 -8.22 -9.91 -0.64
CA GLY A 95 -9.17 -8.81 -0.40
C GLY A 95 -8.52 -7.44 -0.30
N VAL A 96 -9.35 -6.43 -0.02
CA VAL A 96 -8.88 -5.05 0.16
C VAL A 96 -7.97 -4.97 1.38
N HIS A 97 -6.76 -4.45 1.18
CA HIS A 97 -5.74 -4.30 2.21
C HIS A 97 -5.69 -2.87 2.76
N HIS A 98 -5.59 -1.89 1.87
CA HIS A 98 -5.36 -0.50 2.28
C HIS A 98 -6.09 0.50 1.38
N ILE A 99 -6.19 1.74 1.87
CA ILE A 99 -6.54 2.92 1.07
C ILE A 99 -5.39 3.93 1.18
N ALA A 100 -4.90 4.41 0.04
CA ALA A 100 -3.76 5.30 -0.04
C ALA A 100 -4.14 6.75 -0.32
N PHE A 101 -3.34 7.66 0.24
CA PHE A 101 -3.46 9.10 0.06
C PHE A 101 -2.10 9.71 -0.25
N VAL A 102 -2.05 10.56 -1.28
CA VAL A 102 -0.87 11.38 -1.54
C VAL A 102 -0.87 12.55 -0.55
N ILE A 103 0.23 12.69 0.19
CA ILE A 103 0.40 13.70 1.22
C ILE A 103 1.68 14.51 1.00
N GLU A 104 1.80 15.62 1.74
CA GLU A 104 3.03 16.37 1.91
C GLU A 104 3.48 16.27 3.38
N GLY A 105 4.78 16.05 3.59
CA GLY A 105 5.42 15.98 4.90
C GLY A 105 5.35 14.62 5.58
N MET A 106 5.84 13.54 4.95
CA MET A 106 5.77 12.16 5.48
C MET A 106 6.13 12.04 6.96
N LYS A 107 7.31 12.56 7.35
CA LYS A 107 7.79 12.49 8.74
C LYS A 107 6.87 13.19 9.75
N GLU A 108 6.27 14.31 9.34
CA GLU A 108 5.34 15.05 10.19
C GLU A 108 4.02 14.29 10.33
N LYS A 109 3.49 13.76 9.22
CA LYS A 109 2.24 12.98 9.22
C LYS A 109 2.34 11.73 10.07
N ILE A 110 3.41 10.95 9.93
CA ILE A 110 3.67 9.78 10.77
C ILE A 110 3.65 10.18 12.25
N LYS A 111 4.42 11.19 12.64
CA LYS A 111 4.49 11.65 14.04
C LYS A 111 3.13 12.06 14.60
N VAL A 112 2.31 12.77 13.82
CA VAL A 112 0.96 13.19 14.25
C VAL A 112 0.03 11.98 14.38
N LEU A 113 0.08 11.03 13.46
CA LEU A 113 -0.77 9.83 13.50
C LEU A 113 -0.39 8.91 14.67
N GLU A 114 0.90 8.69 14.91
CA GLU A 114 1.38 7.92 16.07
C GLU A 114 0.95 8.57 17.39
N ALA A 115 1.05 9.90 17.50
CA ALA A 115 0.58 10.64 18.68
C ALA A 115 -0.95 10.54 18.90
N ASN A 116 -1.71 10.20 17.85
CA ASN A 116 -3.14 9.93 17.93
C ASN A 116 -3.46 8.43 18.11
N GLY A 117 -2.47 7.59 18.39
CA GLY A 117 -2.65 6.16 18.64
C GLY A 117 -2.82 5.31 17.39
N MET A 118 -2.36 5.80 16.23
CA MET A 118 -2.33 5.10 14.95
C MET A 118 -0.86 4.80 14.60
N PRO A 119 -0.32 3.64 15.02
CA PRO A 119 1.10 3.37 14.92
C PRO A 119 1.56 3.14 13.48
N LEU A 120 2.82 3.48 13.20
CA LEU A 120 3.48 3.11 11.96
C LEU A 120 3.71 1.60 11.92
N GLN A 121 3.35 0.95 10.81
CA GLN A 121 3.49 -0.49 10.63
C GLN A 121 4.60 -0.85 9.63
N GLN A 122 4.64 -0.16 8.49
CA GLN A 122 5.64 -0.44 7.46
C GLN A 122 6.02 0.83 6.69
N THR A 123 7.27 0.93 6.26
CA THR A 123 7.75 1.97 5.34
C THR A 123 8.56 1.36 4.20
N GLY A 124 8.65 2.08 3.10
CA GLY A 124 9.63 1.81 2.05
C GLY A 124 9.74 2.95 1.05
N GLU A 125 10.75 2.85 0.20
CA GLU A 125 11.04 3.76 -0.90
C GLU A 125 10.68 3.08 -2.23
N TYR A 126 10.32 3.87 -3.23
CA TYR A 126 10.12 3.43 -4.61
C TYR A 126 10.71 4.47 -5.57
N PRO A 127 10.87 4.15 -6.88
CA PRO A 127 11.39 5.14 -7.82
C PRO A 127 10.56 6.43 -7.84
N GLY A 128 11.14 7.52 -7.31
CA GLY A 128 10.52 8.84 -7.27
C GLY A 128 9.62 9.11 -6.07
N GLY A 129 9.65 8.29 -5.02
CA GLY A 129 8.89 8.57 -3.80
C GLY A 129 9.01 7.50 -2.72
N ARG A 130 8.09 7.56 -1.76
CA ARG A 130 8.09 6.75 -0.54
C ARG A 130 6.67 6.48 -0.04
N TYR A 131 6.51 5.40 0.71
CA TYR A 131 5.24 5.03 1.33
C TYR A 131 5.39 4.76 2.83
N ALA A 132 4.27 4.91 3.56
CA ALA A 132 4.13 4.48 4.94
C ALA A 132 2.72 3.93 5.22
N TYR A 133 2.66 2.71 5.74
CA TYR A 133 1.44 2.10 6.25
C TYR A 133 1.24 2.45 7.72
N ILE A 134 0.07 2.99 8.03
CA ILE A 134 -0.35 3.38 9.37
C ILE A 134 -1.48 2.46 9.79
N ASP A 135 -1.32 1.78 10.94
CA ASP A 135 -2.39 0.96 11.51
C ASP A 135 -3.51 1.86 12.03
N THR A 136 -4.50 2.02 11.17
CA THR A 136 -5.76 2.71 11.46
C THR A 136 -6.92 1.72 11.55
N VAL A 137 -6.68 0.41 11.47
CA VAL A 137 -7.72 -0.62 11.38
C VAL A 137 -8.66 -0.56 12.58
N LYS A 138 -8.12 -0.32 13.77
CA LYS A 138 -8.91 -0.18 15.01
C LYS A 138 -10.03 0.86 14.89
N ASP A 139 -9.75 2.01 14.29
CA ASP A 139 -10.68 3.15 14.28
C ASP A 139 -11.37 3.33 12.92
N LEU A 140 -10.65 3.11 11.82
CA LEU A 140 -11.11 3.33 10.44
C LEU A 140 -11.49 2.05 9.69
N LYS A 141 -11.24 0.87 10.28
CA LYS A 141 -11.61 -0.46 9.75
C LYS A 141 -10.87 -0.87 8.46
N VAL A 142 -9.83 -0.13 8.10
CA VAL A 142 -8.96 -0.40 6.95
C VAL A 142 -7.59 0.20 7.25
N LEU A 143 -6.53 -0.38 6.69
CA LEU A 143 -5.18 0.18 6.79
C LEU A 143 -5.08 1.46 5.94
N THR A 144 -4.39 2.47 6.45
CA THR A 144 -4.16 3.71 5.69
C THR A 144 -2.72 3.75 5.19
N GLU A 145 -2.55 4.02 3.91
CA GLU A 145 -1.24 4.27 3.31
C GLU A 145 -1.07 5.77 3.03
N LEU A 146 0.12 6.25 3.37
CA LEU A 146 0.61 7.56 2.97
C LEU A 146 1.57 7.36 1.80
N LEU A 147 1.40 8.16 0.74
CA LEU A 147 2.31 8.23 -0.40
C LEU A 147 2.88 9.64 -0.48
N GLU A 148 4.19 9.76 -0.70
CA GLU A 148 4.86 11.04 -0.93
C GLU A 148 5.82 10.88 -2.11
N ASN A 149 5.63 11.69 -3.15
CA ASN A 149 6.49 11.71 -4.32
C ASN A 149 7.52 12.85 -4.17
N ASP A 150 8.71 12.65 -4.73
CA ASP A 150 9.85 13.58 -4.67
C ASP A 150 9.68 14.88 -5.47
#